data_AF-A0A3D3DM26-F1
#
_entry.id   AF-A0A3D3DM26-F1
#
_cell.length_a   1.000
_cell.length_b   1.000
_cell.length_c   1.000
_cell.angle_alpha   90.00
_cell.angle_beta   90.00
_cell.angle_gamma   90.00
#
_symmetry.space_group_name_H-M   'P 1'
#
loop_
_entity.id
_entity.type
_entity.pdbx_description
1 polymer ?
#
loop_
_entity_poly.entity_id
_entity_poly.type
_entity_poly.pdbx_seq_one_letter_code
_entity_poly.pdbx_strand_id
1 'polypeptide(L)'
;MSVIEIPLQIPRRLASADPLLLAPVAVLLAFSVVMVFSAAIGTHGGIGGGAAVLVKHLFGIVLALSLGVAAACAPLDLWQRASRCLLGMGAALLALILIPGIGHEVNGSTRWLDLGLFNFQPSELIKVLTVLFLADHFVRHASAMDSFQNCILIPAAVIGSIGVLLLLEPDLGCTAVIMMVTLGMMFLAGTPLRYIFGAIAVAVCAVAVLIATAEYRLDRVSSFMDPWADPYGSGFQLVQALIALGSGEWFGVGLGASVQKLFY
;
A
#
# COMPACT_ATOMS: atom_id res chain seq x y z
N MET A 1 2.64 -35.56 -35.37
CA MET A 1 2.91 -34.59 -34.29
C MET A 1 2.12 -33.33 -34.61
N SER A 2 0.94 -33.17 -34.00
CA SER A 2 0.12 -31.97 -34.14
C SER A 2 0.70 -30.89 -33.23
N VAL A 3 1.33 -29.87 -33.83
CA VAL A 3 1.76 -28.66 -33.14
C VAL A 3 0.50 -27.95 -32.67
N ILE A 4 0.28 -27.92 -31.36
CA ILE A 4 -0.74 -27.08 -30.74
C ILE A 4 -0.22 -25.65 -30.88
N GLU A 5 -0.63 -24.97 -31.95
CA GLU A 5 -0.50 -23.52 -32.02
C GLU A 5 -1.45 -22.95 -30.97
N ILE A 6 -0.88 -22.56 -29.81
CA ILE A 6 -1.58 -21.67 -28.88
C ILE A 6 -1.46 -20.30 -29.55
N PRO A 7 -2.52 -19.76 -30.19
CA PRO A 7 -2.44 -18.42 -30.72
C PRO A 7 -2.21 -17.50 -29.52
N LEU A 8 -1.01 -16.94 -29.43
CA LEU A 8 -0.66 -15.92 -28.45
C LEU A 8 -1.36 -14.64 -28.90
N GLN A 9 -2.69 -14.64 -28.78
CA GLN A 9 -3.52 -13.45 -28.92
C GLN A 9 -3.13 -12.59 -27.73
N ILE A 10 -2.17 -11.69 -27.93
CA ILE A 10 -1.97 -10.57 -27.02
C ILE A 10 -3.37 -9.95 -26.88
N PRO A 11 -4.00 -10.04 -25.69
CA PRO A 11 -5.39 -9.65 -25.57
C PRO A 11 -5.51 -8.22 -26.08
N ARG A 12 -6.48 -7.97 -26.95
CA ARG A 12 -6.73 -6.68 -27.62
C ARG A 12 -6.67 -5.47 -26.67
N ARG A 13 -6.87 -5.73 -25.37
CA ARG A 13 -6.75 -4.83 -24.22
C ARG A 13 -5.34 -4.26 -23.97
N LEU A 14 -4.26 -5.03 -24.16
CA LEU A 14 -2.88 -4.52 -24.01
C LEU A 14 -2.50 -3.61 -25.19
N ALA A 15 -2.97 -3.95 -26.38
CA ALA A 15 -2.79 -3.12 -27.57
C ALA A 15 -3.58 -1.80 -27.52
N SER A 16 -4.59 -1.71 -26.66
CA SER A 16 -5.40 -0.49 -26.42
C SER A 16 -5.07 0.20 -25.09
N ALA A 17 -3.92 -0.10 -24.47
CA ALA A 17 -3.52 0.54 -23.23
C ALA A 17 -3.29 2.04 -23.45
N ASP A 18 -3.81 2.87 -22.55
CA ASP A 18 -3.75 4.33 -22.68
C ASP A 18 -2.30 4.84 -22.51
N PRO A 19 -1.67 5.40 -23.56
CA PRO A 19 -0.32 5.94 -23.47
C PRO A 19 -0.19 7.06 -22.45
N LEU A 20 -1.27 7.81 -22.20
CA LEU A 20 -1.29 8.92 -21.23
C LEU A 20 -1.12 8.41 -19.79
N LEU A 21 -1.58 7.19 -19.50
CA LEU A 21 -1.37 6.55 -18.19
C LEU A 21 -0.01 5.83 -18.13
N LEU A 22 0.41 5.18 -19.22
CA LEU A 22 1.66 4.43 -19.26
C LEU A 22 2.90 5.33 -19.18
N ALA A 23 2.86 6.53 -19.77
CA ALA A 23 3.99 7.44 -19.78
C ALA A 23 4.40 7.89 -18.35
N PRO A 24 3.50 8.40 -17.49
CA PRO A 24 3.83 8.70 -16.09
C PRO A 24 4.37 7.48 -15.32
N VAL A 25 3.79 6.29 -15.52
CA VAL A 25 4.27 5.07 -14.87
C VAL A 25 5.70 4.75 -15.28
N ALA A 26 6.01 4.82 -16.58
CA ALA A 26 7.36 4.58 -17.09
C ALA A 26 8.36 5.62 -16.55
N VAL A 27 7.98 6.89 -16.50
CA VAL A 27 8.81 7.97 -15.94
C VAL A 27 9.08 7.74 -14.46
N LEU A 28 8.06 7.40 -13.67
CA LEU A 28 8.21 7.12 -12.24
C LEU A 28 9.08 5.89 -11.99
N LEU A 29 8.94 4.83 -12.80
CA LEU A 29 9.79 3.65 -12.71
C LEU A 29 11.26 3.99 -13.04
N ALA A 30 11.51 4.72 -14.14
CA ALA A 30 12.86 5.16 -14.50
C ALA A 30 13.49 6.04 -13.41
N PHE A 31 12.71 7.00 -12.88
CA PHE A 31 13.13 7.84 -11.77
C PHE A 31 13.45 7.01 -10.51
N SER A 32 12.63 6.01 -10.19
CA SER A 32 12.86 5.13 -9.04
C SER A 32 14.19 4.39 -9.11
N VAL A 33 14.59 3.91 -10.30
CA VAL A 33 15.86 3.19 -10.52
C VAL A 33 17.04 4.11 -10.21
N VAL A 34 17.00 5.34 -10.71
CA VAL A 34 18.04 6.35 -10.45
C VAL A 34 18.12 6.69 -8.97
N MET A 35 16.98 6.93 -8.32
CA MET A 35 16.92 7.33 -6.92
C MET A 35 17.32 6.21 -5.95
N VAL A 36 16.91 4.97 -6.20
CA VAL A 36 17.32 3.81 -5.39
C VAL A 36 18.83 3.61 -5.45
N PHE A 37 19.43 3.69 -6.64
CA PHE A 37 20.88 3.60 -6.78
C PHE A 37 21.61 4.73 -6.04
N SER A 38 21.16 5.97 -6.22
CA SER A 38 21.71 7.17 -5.56
C SER A 38 21.66 7.08 -4.03
N ALA A 39 20.55 6.57 -3.48
CA ALA A 39 20.40 6.36 -2.04
C ALA A 39 21.28 5.20 -1.54
N ALA A 40 21.28 4.06 -2.26
CA ALA A 40 21.95 2.84 -1.84
C ALA A 40 23.49 2.96 -1.80
N ILE A 41 24.11 3.78 -2.68
CA ILE A 41 25.56 4.04 -2.63
C ILE A 41 25.97 4.63 -1.27
N GLY A 42 25.12 5.47 -0.66
CA GLY A 42 25.43 6.10 0.63
C GLY A 42 25.30 5.14 1.81
N THR A 43 24.35 4.22 1.75
CA THR A 43 23.98 3.37 2.90
C THR A 43 24.62 1.98 2.86
N HIS A 44 25.03 1.48 1.69
CA HIS A 44 25.48 0.09 1.49
C HIS A 44 26.95 -0.01 1.04
N GLY A 45 27.83 0.85 1.56
CA GLY A 45 29.27 0.71 1.35
C GLY A 45 29.75 1.05 -0.07
N GLY A 46 29.13 2.05 -0.71
CA GLY A 46 29.56 2.56 -2.01
C GLY A 46 28.93 1.84 -3.21
N ILE A 47 29.61 1.92 -4.36
CA ILE A 47 29.06 1.49 -5.67
C ILE A 47 28.67 0.00 -5.67
N GLY A 48 29.47 -0.86 -5.01
CA GLY A 48 29.23 -2.30 -4.99
C GLY A 48 27.91 -2.69 -4.31
N GLY A 49 27.63 -2.17 -3.10
CA GLY A 49 26.36 -2.42 -2.43
C GLY A 49 25.19 -1.66 -3.06
N GLY A 50 25.45 -0.46 -3.59
CA GLY A 50 24.46 0.26 -4.40
C GLY A 50 23.96 -0.56 -5.59
N ALA A 51 24.86 -1.22 -6.32
CA ALA A 51 24.53 -2.12 -7.42
C ALA A 51 23.75 -3.36 -6.95
N ALA A 52 24.10 -3.95 -5.80
CA ALA A 52 23.38 -5.10 -5.27
C ALA A 52 21.91 -4.76 -4.91
N VAL A 53 21.66 -3.59 -4.31
CA VAL A 53 20.29 -3.11 -4.03
C VAL A 53 19.55 -2.79 -5.33
N LEU A 54 20.25 -2.20 -6.32
CA LEU A 54 19.67 -1.90 -7.63
C LEU A 54 19.20 -3.16 -8.36
N VAL A 55 20.00 -4.24 -8.33
CA VAL A 55 19.62 -5.53 -8.96
C VAL A 55 18.34 -6.10 -8.32
N LYS A 56 18.23 -6.06 -6.98
CA LYS A 56 17.01 -6.46 -6.27
C LYS A 56 15.81 -5.60 -6.65
N HIS A 57 16.00 -4.28 -6.78
CA HIS A 57 14.96 -3.34 -7.21
C HIS A 57 14.47 -3.62 -8.64
N LEU A 58 15.40 -3.82 -9.58
CA LEU A 58 15.07 -4.16 -10.97
C LEU A 58 14.35 -5.50 -11.08
N PHE A 59 14.75 -6.51 -10.30
CA PHE A 59 14.03 -7.77 -10.21
C PHE A 59 12.59 -7.56 -9.74
N GLY A 60 12.39 -6.73 -8.71
CA GLY A 60 11.06 -6.36 -8.22
C GLY A 60 10.20 -5.66 -9.28
N ILE A 61 10.77 -4.73 -10.05
CA ILE A 61 10.07 -4.06 -11.17
C ILE A 61 9.65 -5.07 -12.24
N VAL A 62 10.56 -5.95 -12.67
CA VAL A 62 10.25 -6.97 -13.69
C VAL A 62 9.15 -7.91 -13.20
N LEU A 63 9.22 -8.36 -11.95
CA LEU A 63 8.20 -9.21 -11.34
C LEU A 63 6.84 -8.49 -11.28
N ALA A 64 6.81 -7.23 -10.82
CA ALA A 64 5.58 -6.44 -10.71
C ALA A 64 4.94 -6.18 -12.08
N LEU A 65 5.73 -5.84 -13.10
CA LEU A 65 5.24 -5.65 -14.47
C LEU A 65 4.69 -6.97 -15.04
N SER A 66 5.39 -8.09 -14.81
CA SER A 66 4.94 -9.41 -15.27
C SER A 66 3.60 -9.81 -14.64
N LEU A 67 3.47 -9.61 -13.32
CA LEU A 67 2.21 -9.86 -12.60
C LEU A 67 1.10 -8.89 -13.05
N GLY A 68 1.42 -7.63 -13.28
CA GLY A 68 0.48 -6.62 -13.77
C GLY A 68 -0.05 -6.96 -15.17
N VAL A 69 0.82 -7.38 -16.08
CA VAL A 69 0.43 -7.84 -17.43
C VAL A 69 -0.43 -9.11 -17.34
N ALA A 70 -0.03 -10.08 -16.52
CA ALA A 70 -0.83 -11.29 -16.30
C ALA A 70 -2.22 -10.96 -15.76
N ALA A 71 -2.31 -10.04 -14.80
CA ALA A 71 -3.57 -9.59 -14.23
C ALA A 71 -4.46 -8.86 -15.26
N ALA A 72 -3.86 -8.02 -16.11
CA ALA A 72 -4.56 -7.30 -17.18
C ALA A 72 -5.07 -8.23 -18.29
N CYS A 73 -4.41 -9.37 -18.51
CA CYS A 73 -4.86 -10.40 -19.43
C CYS A 73 -6.08 -11.16 -18.92
N ALA A 74 -6.29 -11.23 -17.61
CA ALA A 74 -7.43 -11.95 -17.04
C ALA A 74 -8.75 -11.19 -17.28
N PRO A 75 -9.84 -11.91 -17.61
CA PRO A 75 -11.13 -11.27 -17.90
C PRO A 75 -11.69 -10.59 -16.64
N LEU A 76 -12.34 -9.44 -16.83
CA LEU A 76 -12.90 -8.66 -15.72
C LEU A 76 -13.96 -9.45 -14.93
N ASP A 77 -14.74 -10.29 -15.62
CA ASP A 77 -15.75 -11.15 -15.00
C ASP A 77 -15.15 -12.13 -13.99
N LEU A 78 -13.92 -12.60 -14.22
CA LEU A 78 -13.22 -13.48 -13.29
C LEU A 78 -12.88 -12.73 -12.01
N TRP A 79 -12.29 -11.54 -12.13
CA TRP A 79 -11.99 -10.66 -10.99
C TRP A 79 -13.23 -10.33 -10.18
N GLN A 80 -14.32 -9.97 -10.87
CA GLN A 80 -15.58 -9.61 -10.23
C GLN A 80 -16.19 -10.79 -9.46
N ARG A 81 -16.25 -11.98 -10.07
CA ARG A 81 -16.78 -13.20 -9.41
C ARG A 81 -15.90 -13.69 -8.27
N ALA A 82 -14.58 -13.57 -8.40
CA ALA A 82 -13.63 -14.02 -7.40
C ALA A 82 -13.42 -13.03 -6.25
N SER A 83 -13.84 -11.76 -6.40
CA SER A 83 -13.58 -10.64 -5.46
C SER A 83 -13.74 -11.00 -3.98
N ARG A 84 -14.87 -11.63 -3.61
CA ARG A 84 -15.16 -12.04 -2.22
C ARG A 84 -14.23 -13.14 -1.73
N CYS A 85 -13.95 -14.14 -2.58
CA CYS A 85 -13.05 -15.24 -2.26
C CYS A 85 -11.62 -14.72 -2.11
N LEU A 86 -11.17 -13.87 -3.04
CA LEU A 86 -9.86 -13.24 -2.99
C LEU A 86 -9.70 -12.40 -1.72
N LEU A 87 -10.69 -11.57 -1.37
CA LEU A 87 -10.65 -10.80 -0.12
C LEU A 87 -10.55 -11.71 1.11
N GLY A 88 -11.32 -12.80 1.14
CA GLY A 88 -11.24 -13.81 2.20
C GLY A 88 -9.86 -14.47 2.29
N MET A 89 -9.23 -14.80 1.16
CA MET A 89 -7.86 -15.30 1.11
C MET A 89 -6.86 -14.26 1.61
N GLY A 90 -7.02 -12.99 1.26
CA GLY A 90 -6.20 -11.90 1.76
C GLY A 90 -6.33 -11.73 3.27
N ALA A 91 -7.56 -11.77 3.80
CA ALA A 91 -7.82 -11.70 5.24
C ALA A 91 -7.23 -12.93 5.97
N ALA A 92 -7.32 -14.12 5.39
CA ALA A 92 -6.69 -15.31 5.93
C ALA A 92 -5.16 -15.19 5.94
N LEU A 93 -4.57 -14.52 4.94
CA LEU A 93 -3.13 -14.29 4.89
C LEU A 93 -2.66 -13.26 5.92
N LEU A 94 -3.44 -12.22 6.19
CA LEU A 94 -3.22 -11.31 7.34
C LEU A 94 -3.30 -12.09 8.65
N ALA A 95 -4.35 -12.89 8.85
CA ALA A 95 -4.48 -13.71 10.05
C ALA A 95 -3.32 -14.72 10.22
N LEU A 96 -2.80 -15.25 9.11
CA LEU A 96 -1.66 -16.17 9.13
C LEU A 96 -0.39 -15.50 9.65
N ILE A 97 -0.16 -14.22 9.33
CA ILE A 97 1.05 -13.51 9.76
C ILE A 97 1.07 -13.24 11.27
N LEU A 98 -0.10 -13.20 11.91
CA LEU A 98 -0.26 -13.04 13.35
C LEU A 98 0.13 -14.30 14.14
N ILE A 99 0.30 -15.45 13.48
CA ILE A 99 0.74 -16.68 14.15
C ILE A 99 2.24 -16.57 14.49
N PRO A 100 2.63 -16.74 15.77
CA PRO A 100 4.02 -16.69 16.18
C PRO A 100 4.88 -17.67 15.39
N GLY A 101 6.00 -17.17 14.84
CA GLY A 101 6.94 -17.97 14.05
C GLY A 101 6.71 -17.96 12.54
N ILE A 102 5.62 -17.36 12.03
CA ILE A 102 5.39 -17.18 10.59
C ILE A 102 5.80 -15.77 10.15
N GLY A 103 5.30 -14.74 10.83
CA GLY A 103 5.61 -13.35 10.51
C GLY A 103 7.04 -12.97 10.90
N HIS A 104 7.74 -12.26 10.01
CA HIS A 104 9.02 -11.63 10.31
C HIS A 104 8.79 -10.26 10.94
N GLU A 105 9.28 -10.08 12.17
CA GLU A 105 9.18 -8.81 12.89
C GLU A 105 10.26 -7.83 12.42
N VAL A 106 9.85 -6.64 11.97
CA VAL A 106 10.76 -5.54 11.63
C VAL A 106 10.28 -4.30 12.35
N ASN A 107 11.15 -3.67 13.15
CA ASN A 107 10.84 -2.44 13.89
C ASN A 107 9.58 -2.55 14.79
N GLY A 108 9.40 -3.67 15.49
CA GLY A 108 8.26 -3.88 16.40
C GLY A 108 6.95 -4.27 15.70
N SER A 109 7.00 -4.70 14.44
CA SER A 109 5.81 -5.01 13.65
C SER A 109 5.99 -6.22 12.73
N THR A 110 5.12 -7.21 12.88
CA THR A 110 5.08 -8.45 12.09
C THR A 110 4.21 -8.26 10.84
N ARG A 111 4.80 -7.68 9.79
CA ARG A 111 4.08 -7.37 8.52
C ARG A 111 4.61 -8.12 7.31
N TRP A 112 5.73 -8.80 7.44
CA TRP A 112 6.45 -9.39 6.32
C TRP A 112 6.47 -10.91 6.40
N LEU A 113 6.13 -11.55 5.29
CA LEU A 113 6.38 -12.97 5.05
C LEU A 113 7.70 -13.08 4.30
N ASP A 114 8.70 -13.68 4.94
CA ASP A 114 9.97 -13.97 4.29
C ASP A 114 9.81 -15.20 3.39
N LEU A 115 9.85 -14.99 2.07
CA LEU A 115 9.79 -16.06 1.06
C LEU A 115 11.20 -16.46 0.58
N GLY A 116 12.24 -16.05 1.30
CA GLY A 116 13.65 -16.30 1.01
C GLY A 116 14.24 -15.39 -0.08
N LEU A 117 13.57 -15.32 -1.24
CA LEU A 117 14.03 -14.47 -2.36
C LEU A 117 13.56 -13.01 -2.24
N PHE A 118 12.37 -12.82 -1.67
CA PHE A 118 11.77 -11.50 -1.45
C PHE A 118 10.85 -11.55 -0.23
N ASN A 119 10.58 -10.39 0.36
CA ASN A 119 9.61 -10.26 1.43
C ASN A 119 8.25 -9.88 0.84
N PHE A 120 7.21 -10.61 1.20
CA PHE A 120 5.84 -10.33 0.78
C PHE A 120 5.06 -9.69 1.92
N GLN A 121 4.37 -8.59 1.63
CA GLN A 121 3.55 -7.87 2.60
C GLN A 121 2.06 -8.10 2.30
N PRO A 122 1.34 -8.92 3.07
CA PRO A 122 -0.09 -9.18 2.84
C PRO A 122 -0.95 -7.93 2.87
N SER A 123 -0.56 -6.91 3.65
CA SER A 123 -1.28 -5.65 3.75
C SER A 123 -1.20 -4.78 2.48
N GLU A 124 -0.24 -5.04 1.58
CA GLU A 124 -0.25 -4.43 0.23
C GLU A 124 -1.29 -5.08 -0.68
N LEU A 125 -1.40 -6.40 -0.63
CA LEU A 125 -2.39 -7.15 -1.41
C LEU A 125 -3.82 -6.83 -0.96
N ILE A 126 -4.08 -6.75 0.34
CA ILE A 126 -5.44 -6.52 0.87
C ILE A 126 -6.01 -5.17 0.42
N LYS A 127 -5.19 -4.15 0.18
CA LYS A 127 -5.64 -2.85 -0.37
C LYS A 127 -6.28 -3.02 -1.73
N VAL A 128 -5.63 -3.75 -2.63
CA VAL A 128 -6.14 -4.00 -3.99
C VAL A 128 -7.40 -4.85 -3.93
N LEU A 129 -7.40 -5.91 -3.10
CA LEU A 129 -8.56 -6.79 -2.93
C LEU A 129 -9.77 -6.07 -2.33
N THR A 130 -9.53 -5.12 -1.43
CA THR A 130 -10.57 -4.26 -0.87
C THR A 130 -11.26 -3.43 -1.95
N VAL A 131 -10.49 -2.82 -2.86
CA VAL A 131 -11.05 -2.08 -4.00
C VAL A 131 -11.89 -2.99 -4.88
N LEU A 132 -11.40 -4.18 -5.21
CA LEU A 132 -12.13 -5.16 -6.02
C LEU A 132 -13.45 -5.59 -5.35
N PHE A 133 -13.42 -5.87 -4.05
CA PHE A 133 -14.61 -6.23 -3.29
C PHE A 133 -15.63 -5.09 -3.25
N LEU A 134 -15.19 -3.86 -2.92
CA LEU A 134 -16.08 -2.70 -2.85
C LEU A 134 -16.69 -2.38 -4.20
N ALA A 135 -15.90 -2.45 -5.28
CA ALA A 135 -16.39 -2.28 -6.64
C ALA A 135 -17.47 -3.32 -6.99
N ASP A 136 -17.22 -4.61 -6.75
CA ASP A 136 -18.22 -5.66 -6.98
C ASP A 136 -19.47 -5.45 -6.12
N HIS A 137 -19.29 -5.14 -4.84
CA HIS A 137 -20.39 -4.95 -3.89
C HIS A 137 -21.30 -3.80 -4.31
N PHE A 138 -20.74 -2.63 -4.63
CA PHE A 138 -21.55 -1.47 -5.04
C PHE A 138 -22.20 -1.65 -6.40
N VAL A 139 -21.53 -2.30 -7.36
CA VAL A 139 -22.14 -2.60 -8.67
C VAL A 139 -23.34 -3.55 -8.51
N ARG A 140 -23.25 -4.58 -7.67
CA ARG A 140 -24.37 -5.52 -7.43
C ARG A 140 -25.55 -4.90 -6.69
N HIS A 141 -25.30 -3.86 -5.89
CA HIS A 141 -26.34 -3.19 -5.09
C HIS A 141 -26.66 -1.78 -5.61
N ALA A 142 -26.31 -1.47 -6.85
CA ALA A 142 -26.48 -0.13 -7.42
C ALA A 142 -27.93 0.37 -7.35
N SER A 143 -28.92 -0.53 -7.45
CA SER A 143 -30.35 -0.19 -7.32
C SER A 143 -30.81 0.08 -5.87
N ALA A 144 -29.96 -0.15 -4.88
CA ALA A 144 -30.28 -0.07 -3.46
C ALA A 144 -29.30 0.85 -2.70
N MET A 145 -28.77 1.89 -3.36
CA MET A 145 -27.81 2.84 -2.78
C MET A 145 -28.39 3.78 -1.70
N ASP A 146 -29.70 3.73 -1.46
CA ASP A 146 -30.34 4.39 -0.31
C ASP A 146 -30.39 3.52 0.94
N SER A 147 -30.13 2.21 0.80
CA SER A 147 -30.19 1.26 1.91
C SER A 147 -28.97 1.41 2.82
N PHE A 148 -29.22 1.73 4.09
CA PHE A 148 -28.18 1.78 5.11
C PHE A 148 -27.40 0.47 5.22
N GLN A 149 -28.08 -0.67 5.05
CA GLN A 149 -27.43 -1.98 5.13
C GLN A 149 -26.39 -2.18 4.02
N ASN A 150 -26.74 -1.83 2.78
CA ASN A 150 -25.87 -2.07 1.63
C ASN A 150 -24.75 -1.04 1.54
N CYS A 151 -25.02 0.21 1.92
CA CYS A 151 -24.05 1.30 1.81
C CYS A 151 -23.11 1.42 3.01
N ILE A 152 -23.59 1.06 4.22
CA ILE A 152 -22.83 1.24 5.46
C ILE A 152 -22.58 -0.08 6.15
N LEU A 153 -23.62 -0.80 6.57
CA LEU A 153 -23.44 -1.94 7.48
C LEU A 153 -22.53 -3.03 6.91
N ILE A 154 -22.77 -3.46 5.67
CA ILE A 154 -21.98 -4.53 5.03
C ILE A 154 -20.54 -4.07 4.76
N PRO A 155 -20.29 -2.91 4.08
CA PRO A 155 -18.92 -2.42 3.91
C PRO A 155 -18.20 -2.19 5.24
N ALA A 156 -18.85 -1.59 6.23
CA ALA A 156 -18.24 -1.34 7.54
C ALA A 156 -17.90 -2.64 8.28
N ALA A 157 -18.75 -3.67 8.20
CA ALA A 157 -18.46 -4.96 8.83
C ALA A 157 -17.27 -5.66 8.18
N VAL A 158 -17.25 -5.73 6.84
CA VAL A 158 -16.18 -6.40 6.09
C VAL A 158 -14.87 -5.64 6.23
N ILE A 159 -14.87 -4.34 5.93
CA ILE A 159 -13.65 -3.51 5.99
C ILE A 159 -13.20 -3.29 7.44
N GLY A 160 -14.13 -3.15 8.38
CA GLY A 160 -13.83 -3.08 9.81
C GLY A 160 -13.13 -4.35 10.30
N SER A 161 -13.55 -5.54 9.85
CA SER A 161 -12.87 -6.78 10.21
C SER A 161 -11.42 -6.84 9.69
N ILE A 162 -11.18 -6.34 8.47
CA ILE A 162 -9.83 -6.21 7.92
C ILE A 162 -9.02 -5.18 8.70
N GLY A 163 -9.63 -4.04 9.06
CA GLY A 163 -9.01 -3.01 9.88
C GLY A 163 -8.58 -3.55 11.24
N VAL A 164 -9.39 -4.39 11.87
CA VAL A 164 -9.00 -5.06 13.13
C VAL A 164 -7.78 -5.96 12.94
N LEU A 165 -7.73 -6.77 11.88
CA LEU A 165 -6.55 -7.61 11.59
C LEU A 165 -5.29 -6.75 11.40
N LEU A 166 -5.38 -5.65 10.65
CA LEU A 166 -4.26 -4.74 10.44
C LEU A 166 -3.81 -4.04 11.71
N LEU A 167 -4.74 -3.68 12.60
CA LEU A 167 -4.42 -3.08 13.89
C LEU A 167 -3.74 -4.08 14.84
N LEU A 168 -3.99 -5.38 14.68
CA LEU A 168 -3.25 -6.45 15.37
C LEU A 168 -1.83 -6.64 14.82
N GLU A 169 -1.55 -6.21 13.58
CA GLU A 169 -0.21 -6.13 12.95
C GLU A 169 0.53 -4.80 13.26
N PRO A 170 0.17 -4.12 14.34
CA PRO A 170 0.34 -2.67 14.55
C PRO A 170 0.34 -1.75 13.29
N ASP A 171 -0.43 -2.01 12.24
CA ASP A 171 -0.41 -1.24 10.98
C ASP A 171 -1.56 -0.21 10.88
N LEU A 172 -1.40 0.92 11.58
CA LEU A 172 -2.35 2.03 11.52
C LEU A 172 -2.37 2.72 10.13
N GLY A 173 -1.22 2.76 9.45
CA GLY A 173 -1.08 3.42 8.15
C GLY A 173 -1.90 2.72 7.07
N CYS A 174 -1.76 1.39 6.95
CA CYS A 174 -2.55 0.62 6.00
C CYS A 174 -4.05 0.68 6.34
N THR A 175 -4.41 0.59 7.62
CA THR A 175 -5.79 0.75 8.09
C THR A 175 -6.39 2.08 7.62
N ALA A 176 -5.67 3.19 7.80
CA ALA A 176 -6.13 4.52 7.38
C ALA A 176 -6.29 4.64 5.86
N VAL A 177 -5.36 4.07 5.08
CA VAL A 177 -5.45 4.04 3.60
C VAL A 177 -6.70 3.28 3.14
N ILE A 178 -6.96 2.10 3.70
CA ILE A 178 -8.15 1.31 3.36
C ILE A 178 -9.43 2.03 3.73
N MET A 179 -9.48 2.69 4.89
CA MET A 179 -10.64 3.48 5.31
C MET A 179 -10.90 4.64 4.34
N MET A 180 -9.85 5.36 3.94
CA MET A 180 -9.96 6.46 2.97
C MET A 180 -10.44 5.97 1.60
N VAL A 181 -9.87 4.86 1.10
CA VAL A 181 -10.31 4.22 -0.14
C VAL A 181 -11.77 3.79 -0.05
N THR A 182 -12.19 3.24 1.09
CA THR A 182 -13.58 2.81 1.32
C THR A 182 -14.55 3.99 1.24
N LEU A 183 -14.24 5.09 1.93
CA LEU A 183 -15.03 6.32 1.88
C LEU A 183 -15.08 6.91 0.45
N GLY A 184 -13.95 6.90 -0.27
CA GLY A 184 -13.88 7.33 -1.66
C GLY A 184 -14.74 6.46 -2.58
N MET A 185 -14.69 5.14 -2.44
CA MET A 185 -15.51 4.20 -3.20
C MET A 185 -17.01 4.37 -2.89
N MET A 186 -17.38 4.61 -1.63
CA MET A 186 -18.77 4.91 -1.25
C MET A 186 -19.28 6.19 -1.92
N PHE A 187 -18.45 7.24 -1.95
CA PHE A 187 -18.76 8.48 -2.65
C PHE A 187 -18.97 8.25 -4.15
N LEU A 188 -18.03 7.54 -4.80
CA LEU A 188 -18.12 7.21 -6.23
C LEU A 188 -19.32 6.31 -6.56
N ALA A 189 -19.72 5.43 -5.64
CA ALA A 189 -20.89 4.58 -5.79
C ALA A 189 -22.23 5.34 -5.71
N GLY A 190 -22.22 6.63 -5.33
CA GLY A 190 -23.43 7.42 -5.16
C GLY A 190 -24.09 7.27 -3.79
N THR A 191 -23.34 6.88 -2.76
CA THR A 191 -23.87 6.77 -1.39
C THR A 191 -24.32 8.16 -0.89
N PRO A 192 -25.51 8.29 -0.26
CA PRO A 192 -25.98 9.56 0.30
C PRO A 192 -24.96 10.21 1.24
N LEU A 193 -24.67 11.50 1.06
CA LEU A 193 -23.66 12.24 1.84
C LEU A 193 -23.86 12.14 3.35
N ARG A 194 -25.11 12.06 3.83
CA ARG A 194 -25.43 11.85 5.25
C ARG A 194 -24.77 10.61 5.84
N TYR A 195 -24.69 9.52 5.07
CA TYR A 195 -24.06 8.28 5.51
C TYR A 195 -22.53 8.40 5.47
N ILE A 196 -21.99 9.11 4.48
CA ILE A 196 -20.55 9.36 4.37
C ILE A 196 -20.07 10.22 5.53
N PHE A 197 -20.74 11.33 5.85
CA PHE A 197 -20.39 12.17 7.00
C PHE A 197 -20.52 11.41 8.33
N GLY A 198 -21.55 10.57 8.48
CA GLY A 198 -21.67 9.68 9.63
C GLY A 198 -20.50 8.70 9.74
N ALA A 199 -20.11 8.07 8.63
CA ALA A 199 -18.97 7.15 8.59
C ALA A 199 -17.64 7.86 8.89
N ILE A 200 -17.44 9.08 8.39
CA ILE A 200 -16.27 9.91 8.70
C ILE A 200 -16.22 10.21 10.19
N ALA A 201 -17.33 10.64 10.79
CA ALA A 201 -17.38 10.94 12.22
C ALA A 201 -17.00 9.71 13.06
N VAL A 202 -17.56 8.54 12.75
CA VAL A 202 -17.23 7.29 13.43
C VAL A 202 -15.75 6.91 13.23
N ALA A 203 -15.22 7.03 12.01
CA ALA A 203 -13.82 6.72 11.72
C ALA A 203 -12.86 7.63 12.49
N VAL A 204 -13.14 8.93 12.55
CA VAL A 204 -12.34 9.91 13.31
C VAL A 204 -12.38 9.58 14.81
N CYS A 205 -13.55 9.30 15.37
CA CYS A 205 -13.67 8.89 16.77
C CYS A 205 -12.90 7.59 17.06
N ALA A 206 -13.01 6.59 16.19
CA ALA A 206 -12.29 5.32 16.34
C ALA A 206 -10.77 5.54 16.32
N VAL A 207 -10.26 6.34 15.38
CA VAL A 207 -8.83 6.67 15.30
C VAL A 207 -8.37 7.45 16.54
N ALA A 208 -9.15 8.43 17.02
CA ALA A 208 -8.82 9.18 18.23
C ALA A 208 -8.70 8.27 19.46
N VAL A 209 -9.65 7.34 19.65
CA VAL A 209 -9.59 6.34 20.74
C VAL A 209 -8.38 5.41 20.57
N LEU A 210 -8.11 4.95 19.35
CA LEU A 210 -6.95 4.09 19.08
C LEU A 210 -5.61 4.79 19.34
N ILE A 211 -5.52 6.09 19.06
CA ILE A 211 -4.34 6.89 19.38
C ILE A 211 -4.21 7.01 20.89
N ALA A 212 -5.27 7.43 21.59
CA ALA A 212 -5.25 7.66 23.04
C ALA A 212 -4.96 6.42 23.89
N THR A 213 -5.16 5.21 23.35
CA THR A 213 -5.00 3.94 24.08
C THR A 213 -3.62 3.32 23.99
N ALA A 214 -2.73 3.81 23.13
CA ALA A 214 -1.38 3.27 22.98
C ALA A 214 -0.32 4.38 23.08
N GLU A 215 0.55 4.30 24.08
CA GLU A 215 1.61 5.29 24.35
C GLU A 215 2.45 5.58 23.10
N TYR A 216 2.92 4.54 22.42
CA TYR A 216 3.65 4.67 21.16
C TYR A 216 2.90 5.47 20.06
N ARG A 217 1.57 5.35 19.98
CA ARG A 217 0.77 6.09 18.99
C ARG A 217 0.65 7.56 19.39
N LEU A 218 0.52 7.85 20.69
CA LEU A 218 0.57 9.21 21.22
C LEU A 218 1.94 9.84 20.99
N ASP A 219 3.02 9.10 21.22
CA ASP A 219 4.39 9.56 20.99
C ASP A 219 4.62 9.94 19.53
N ARG A 220 4.06 9.19 18.58
CA ARG A 220 4.12 9.56 17.17
C ARG A 220 3.36 10.85 16.86
N VAL A 221 2.20 11.07 17.46
CA VAL A 221 1.41 12.29 17.24
C VAL A 221 2.09 13.49 17.89
N SER A 222 2.60 13.36 19.11
CA SER A 222 3.33 14.43 19.79
C SER A 222 4.62 14.77 19.07
N SER A 223 5.39 13.77 18.63
CA SER A 223 6.60 13.97 17.83
C SER A 223 6.32 14.54 16.44
N PHE A 224 5.12 14.34 15.90
CA PHE A 224 4.73 15.01 14.65
C PHE A 224 4.44 16.50 14.88
N MET A 225 3.83 16.85 16.03
CA MET A 225 3.51 18.23 16.40
C MET A 225 4.75 19.02 16.83
N ASP A 226 5.65 18.40 17.58
CA ASP A 226 6.93 18.96 18.00
C ASP A 226 8.06 17.92 17.88
N PRO A 227 8.62 17.73 16.66
CA PRO A 227 9.70 16.77 16.44
C PRO A 227 11.02 17.16 17.11
N TRP A 228 11.18 18.42 17.50
CA TRP A 228 12.41 18.94 18.10
C TRP A 228 12.48 18.70 19.61
N ALA A 229 11.37 18.30 20.24
CA ALA A 229 11.33 17.92 21.65
C ALA A 229 12.15 16.65 21.95
N ASP A 230 12.17 15.69 21.02
CA ASP A 230 13.03 14.50 21.06
C ASP A 230 13.63 14.20 19.68
N PRO A 231 14.69 14.94 19.27
CA PRO A 231 15.25 14.85 17.93
C PRO A 231 16.10 13.58 17.70
N TYR A 232 16.43 12.84 18.75
CA TYR A 232 17.24 11.61 18.66
C TYR A 232 16.44 10.33 18.90
N GLY A 233 15.25 10.42 19.49
CA GLY A 233 14.32 9.30 19.65
C GLY A 233 13.15 9.39 18.67
N SER A 234 11.95 9.67 19.17
CA SER A 234 10.71 9.55 18.39
C SER A 234 10.58 10.58 17.27
N GLY A 235 11.20 11.76 17.42
CA GLY A 235 11.23 12.82 16.40
C GLY A 235 12.31 12.64 15.32
N PHE A 236 13.26 11.71 15.50
CA PHE A 236 14.45 11.59 14.66
C PHE A 236 14.15 11.53 13.16
N GLN A 237 13.20 10.69 12.75
CA GLN A 237 12.86 10.53 11.33
C GLN A 237 12.31 11.82 10.70
N LEU A 238 11.50 12.57 11.46
CA LEU A 238 10.90 13.81 10.97
C LEU A 238 11.92 14.95 10.97
N VAL A 239 12.75 15.07 12.02
CA VAL A 239 13.86 16.03 12.07
C VAL A 239 14.81 15.82 10.90
N GLN A 240 15.25 14.58 10.65
CA GLN A 240 16.16 14.30 9.55
C GLN A 240 15.53 14.52 8.17
N ALA A 241 14.24 14.24 8.01
CA ALA A 241 13.52 14.60 6.79
C ALA A 241 13.50 16.13 6.57
N LEU A 242 13.27 16.92 7.63
CA LEU A 242 13.28 18.39 7.56
C LEU A 242 14.68 18.95 7.27
N ILE A 243 15.73 18.40 7.90
CA ILE A 243 17.11 18.79 7.63
C ILE A 243 17.52 18.42 6.20
N ALA A 244 17.15 17.23 5.73
CA ALA A 244 17.42 16.81 4.36
C ALA A 244 16.72 17.71 3.34
N LEU A 245 15.49 18.14 3.62
CA LEU A 245 14.75 19.07 2.78
C LEU A 245 15.36 20.48 2.80
N GLY A 246 15.76 20.96 3.98
CA GLY A 246 16.40 22.27 4.13
C GLY A 246 17.80 22.36 3.51
N SER A 247 18.58 21.28 3.58
CA SER A 247 19.94 21.20 3.00
C SER A 247 19.96 20.78 1.52
N GLY A 248 18.83 20.35 0.96
CA GLY A 248 18.72 19.82 -0.40
C GLY A 248 18.78 20.87 -1.51
N GLU A 249 18.67 22.16 -1.22
CA GLU A 249 18.53 23.26 -2.21
C GLU A 249 17.40 23.02 -3.24
N TRP A 250 17.17 23.96 -4.16
CA TRP A 250 16.08 23.87 -5.15
C TRP A 250 16.33 22.79 -6.23
N PHE A 251 17.60 22.50 -6.53
CA PHE A 251 18.00 21.58 -7.59
C PHE A 251 18.60 20.27 -7.06
N GLY A 252 18.64 20.06 -5.74
CA GLY A 252 19.37 18.95 -5.15
C GLY A 252 20.87 19.26 -5.00
N VAL A 253 21.51 18.58 -4.05
CA VAL A 253 22.97 18.60 -3.88
C VAL A 253 23.73 17.66 -4.84
N GLY A 254 23.02 17.04 -5.79
CA GLY A 254 23.54 16.03 -6.71
C GLY A 254 23.28 14.58 -6.27
N LEU A 255 23.31 13.66 -7.25
CA LEU A 255 23.09 12.23 -7.01
C LEU A 255 24.20 11.66 -6.11
N GLY A 256 23.81 10.92 -5.09
CA GLY A 256 24.75 10.32 -4.15
C GLY A 256 25.30 11.28 -3.09
N ALA A 257 25.09 12.59 -3.19
CA ALA A 257 25.74 13.61 -2.35
C ALA A 257 24.96 14.03 -1.09
N SER A 258 23.72 13.57 -0.92
CA SER A 258 22.95 13.84 0.31
C SER A 258 23.68 13.25 1.52
N VAL A 259 23.90 14.09 2.55
CA VAL A 259 24.59 13.69 3.79
C VAL A 259 23.65 12.96 4.74
N GLN A 260 22.34 13.25 4.70
CA GLN A 260 21.41 12.73 5.70
C GLN A 260 21.14 11.23 5.64
N LYS A 261 21.37 10.61 4.48
CA LYS A 261 21.35 9.15 4.35
C LYS A 261 22.50 8.45 5.10
N LEU A 262 23.49 9.20 5.62
CA LEU A 262 24.62 8.69 6.39
C LEU A 262 24.38 8.75 7.91
N PHE A 263 23.16 9.10 8.36
CA PHE A 263 22.77 9.22 9.76
C PHE A 263 23.53 10.31 10.55
N TYR A 264 23.74 11.48 9.94
CA TYR A 264 24.49 12.62 10.49
C TYR A 264 23.56 13.78 10.86
#